data_AF-A0A4P6F6N6-F1
#
_entry.id   AF-A0A4P6F6N6-F1
#
_cell.length_a   1.000
_cell.length_b   1.000
_cell.length_c   1.000
_cell.angle_alpha   90.00
_cell.angle_beta   90.00
_cell.angle_gamma   90.00
#
_symmetry.space_group_name_H-M   'P 1'
#
loop_
_entity.id
_entity.type
_entity.pdbx_description
1 polymer ?
#
loop_
_entity_poly.entity_id
_entity_poly.type
_entity_poly.pdbx_seq_one_letter_code
_entity_poly.pdbx_strand_id
1 'polypeptide(L)'
;MTSPEALHAALVARLRTIASLQVFEFQVPDKPAADGQGRVYPYAIVWPGAGTPGAESSITGAAGERWAATVNVAAGDPAWVLPATRLVRATLSMVELAPGVTLTEVPLGAVITKDPDTTPLRWFLPTQWAALTP
;
A
#
# COMPACT_ATOMS: atom_id res chain seq x y z
N MET A 1 -14.48 0.46 18.51
CA MET A 1 -13.95 1.06 17.26
C MET A 1 -12.48 0.73 17.16
N THR A 2 -12.02 0.25 16.01
CA THR A 2 -10.60 -0.05 15.75
C THR A 2 -9.82 1.26 15.60
N SER A 3 -8.70 1.41 16.30
CA SER A 3 -7.87 2.62 16.23
C SER A 3 -7.12 2.72 14.90
N PRO A 4 -6.72 3.93 14.46
CA PRO A 4 -5.89 4.10 13.26
C PRO A 4 -4.57 3.33 13.33
N GLU A 5 -3.96 3.26 14.52
CA GLU A 5 -2.74 2.50 14.79
C GLU A 5 -2.97 0.99 14.63
N ALA A 6 -4.09 0.46 15.15
CA ALA A 6 -4.43 -0.95 15.00
C ALA A 6 -4.71 -1.32 13.53
N LEU A 7 -5.34 -0.43 12.76
CA LEU A 7 -5.54 -0.62 11.32
C LEU A 7 -4.21 -0.62 10.57
N HIS A 8 -3.32 0.34 10.86
CA HIS A 8 -1.99 0.39 10.26
C HIS A 8 -1.18 -0.87 10.58
N ALA A 9 -1.15 -1.31 11.83
CA ALA A 9 -0.46 -2.53 12.24
C ALA A 9 -1.01 -3.77 11.53
N ALA A 10 -2.34 -3.90 11.40
CA ALA A 10 -2.98 -5.01 10.71
C ALA A 10 -2.71 -4.98 9.19
N LEU A 11 -2.70 -3.79 8.56
CA LEU A 11 -2.28 -3.60 7.17
C LEU A 11 -0.85 -4.06 6.94
N VAL A 12 0.09 -3.61 7.78
CA VAL A 12 1.50 -4.00 7.67
C VAL A 12 1.68 -5.50 7.89
N ALA A 13 1.03 -6.08 8.90
CA ALA A 13 1.07 -7.52 9.16
C ALA A 13 0.56 -8.33 7.95
N ARG A 14 -0.51 -7.87 7.31
CA ARG A 14 -1.07 -8.48 6.10
C ARG A 14 -0.11 -8.37 4.92
N LEU A 15 0.48 -7.20 4.67
CA LEU A 15 1.46 -7.03 3.59
C LEU A 15 2.69 -7.93 3.77
N ARG A 16 3.13 -8.13 5.02
CA ARG A 16 4.28 -8.99 5.34
C ARG A 16 4.04 -10.48 5.07
N THR A 17 2.82 -10.90 4.73
CA THR A 17 2.58 -12.28 4.27
C THR A 17 3.02 -12.51 2.82
N ILE A 18 3.32 -11.45 2.05
CA ILE A 18 3.80 -11.56 0.67
C ILE A 18 5.31 -11.83 0.70
N ALA A 19 5.69 -13.10 0.60
CA ALA A 19 7.09 -13.54 0.74
C ALA A 19 8.08 -12.85 -0.22
N SER A 20 7.64 -12.47 -1.42
CA SER A 20 8.46 -11.82 -2.45
C SER A 20 8.52 -10.29 -2.33
N LEU A 21 7.98 -9.70 -1.26
CA LEU A 21 7.84 -8.26 -1.10
C LEU A 21 8.41 -7.80 0.25
N GLN A 22 9.36 -6.87 0.21
CA GLN A 22 9.80 -6.19 1.43
C GLN A 22 8.74 -5.15 1.85
N VAL A 23 8.52 -5.00 3.16
CA VAL A 23 7.53 -4.03 3.67
C VAL A 23 8.22 -3.07 4.62
N PHE A 24 8.20 -1.80 4.25
CA PHE A 24 8.76 -0.70 5.02
C PHE A 24 7.64 0.22 5.52
N GLU A 25 7.87 0.82 6.69
CA GLU A 25 6.96 1.77 7.32
C GLU A 25 7.69 3.10 7.44
N PHE A 26 7.11 4.18 6.92
CA PHE A 26 7.60 5.57 7.00
C PHE A 26 8.96 5.87 6.33
N GLN A 27 9.88 4.92 6.28
CA GLN A 27 11.23 5.11 5.77
C GLN A 27 11.71 3.84 5.09
N VAL A 28 12.35 4.01 3.93
CA VAL A 28 13.12 2.96 3.25
C VAL A 28 14.57 3.07 3.73
N PRO A 29 15.25 1.97 4.08
CA PRO A 29 16.67 2.02 4.41
C PRO A 29 17.50 2.53 3.22
N ASP A 30 18.68 3.10 3.49
CA ASP A 30 19.56 3.65 2.45
C ASP A 30 20.00 2.58 1.43
N LYS A 31 20.15 1.34 1.90
CA LYS A 31 20.58 0.17 1.11
C LYS A 31 19.54 -0.94 1.21
N PRO A 32 18.37 -0.80 0.55
CA PRO A 32 17.40 -1.89 0.49
C PRO A 32 17.99 -3.07 -0.31
N ALA A 33 17.46 -4.28 -0.10
CA ALA A 33 17.95 -5.45 -0.81
C ALA A 33 17.83 -5.27 -2.33
N ALA A 34 18.89 -5.61 -3.05
CA ALA A 34 19.01 -5.44 -4.48
C ALA A 34 19.58 -6.70 -5.15
N ASP A 35 19.38 -6.83 -6.45
CA ASP A 35 19.96 -7.90 -7.26
C ASP A 35 21.47 -7.69 -7.50
N GLY A 36 22.09 -8.65 -8.20
CA GLY A 36 23.51 -8.56 -8.55
C GLY A 36 23.89 -7.41 -9.49
N GLN A 37 22.90 -6.68 -10.03
CA GLN A 37 23.09 -5.50 -10.89
C GLN A 37 22.79 -4.20 -10.15
N GLY A 38 22.49 -4.25 -8.85
CA GLY A 38 22.15 -3.07 -8.03
C GLY A 38 20.72 -2.57 -8.21
N ARG A 39 19.84 -3.32 -8.86
CA ARG A 39 18.41 -3.00 -8.96
C ARG A 39 17.71 -3.45 -7.69
N VAL A 40 17.07 -2.51 -7.01
CA VAL A 40 16.34 -2.78 -5.75
C VAL A 40 15.19 -3.74 -6.01
N TYR A 41 15.08 -4.80 -5.20
CA TYR A 41 13.94 -5.72 -5.27
C TYR A 41 12.64 -5.02 -4.87
N PRO A 42 11.47 -5.50 -5.33
CA PRO A 42 10.20 -4.89 -4.99
C PRO A 42 9.98 -4.73 -3.48
N TYR A 43 9.47 -3.56 -3.10
CA TYR A 43 9.04 -3.28 -1.75
C TYR A 43 7.76 -2.44 -1.74
N ALA A 44 6.99 -2.55 -0.66
CA ALA A 44 5.93 -1.63 -0.32
C ALA A 44 6.40 -0.69 0.79
N ILE A 45 6.21 0.61 0.62
CA ILE A 45 6.29 1.58 1.71
C ILE A 45 4.88 2.01 2.12
N VAL A 46 4.60 1.88 3.41
CA VAL A 46 3.29 2.14 3.99
C VAL A 46 3.33 3.44 4.79
N TRP A 47 2.34 4.29 4.54
CA TRP A 47 2.04 5.47 5.34
C TRP A 47 0.63 5.35 5.91
N PRO A 48 0.46 5.53 7.23
CA PRO A 48 -0.84 5.43 7.85
C PRO A 48 -1.76 6.55 7.38
N GLY A 49 -3.04 6.23 7.30
CA GLY A 49 -4.10 7.22 7.17
C GLY A 49 -4.47 7.86 8.51
N ALA A 50 -5.04 9.05 8.43
CA ALA A 50 -5.81 9.64 9.51
C ALA A 50 -7.29 9.27 9.39
N GLY A 51 -8.07 9.44 10.46
CA GLY A 51 -9.51 9.18 10.47
C GLY A 51 -9.87 7.79 10.99
N THR A 52 -11.13 7.42 10.85
CA THR A 52 -11.70 6.14 11.33
C THR A 52 -12.33 5.38 10.17
N PRO A 53 -12.52 4.04 10.27
CA PRO A 53 -13.29 3.30 9.27
C PRO A 53 -14.65 3.97 9.03
N GLY A 54 -15.02 4.10 7.76
CA GLY A 54 -16.27 4.74 7.34
C GLY A 54 -17.15 3.79 6.55
N ALA A 55 -18.44 4.11 6.45
CA ALA A 55 -19.38 3.31 5.65
C ALA A 55 -18.96 3.25 4.17
N GLU A 56 -19.35 2.17 3.51
CA GLU A 56 -19.28 2.11 2.05
C GLU A 56 -20.02 3.29 1.42
N SER A 57 -19.43 3.87 0.37
CA SER A 57 -20.10 4.93 -0.38
C SER A 57 -21.37 4.35 -1.00
N SER A 58 -22.52 4.99 -0.78
CA SER A 58 -23.71 4.67 -1.54
C SER A 58 -23.45 4.92 -3.03
N ILE A 59 -24.26 4.31 -3.90
CA ILE A 59 -24.23 4.59 -5.35
C ILE A 59 -24.42 6.08 -5.68
N THR A 60 -24.93 6.87 -4.73
CA THR A 60 -25.14 8.32 -4.82
C THR A 60 -23.95 9.16 -4.32
N GLY A 61 -22.85 8.54 -3.89
CA GLY A 61 -21.54 9.17 -3.80
C GLY A 61 -21.19 9.90 -2.49
N ALA A 62 -22.08 9.91 -1.50
CA ALA A 62 -21.74 10.48 -0.20
C ALA A 62 -21.00 9.45 0.67
N ALA A 63 -19.69 9.63 0.84
CA ALA A 63 -18.95 9.03 1.94
C ALA A 63 -18.21 10.13 2.69
N GLY A 64 -18.29 10.07 4.03
CA GLY A 64 -17.52 10.96 4.90
C GLY A 64 -16.02 10.66 4.83
N GLU A 65 -15.24 11.45 5.58
CA GLU A 65 -13.83 11.16 5.79
C GLU A 65 -13.68 9.77 6.41
N ARG A 66 -12.85 8.93 5.78
CA ARG A 66 -12.56 7.57 6.21
C ARG A 66 -11.07 7.36 6.32
N TRP A 67 -10.67 6.47 7.21
CA TRP A 67 -9.29 6.05 7.33
C TRP A 67 -8.78 5.55 5.97
N ALA A 68 -7.68 6.13 5.50
CA ALA A 68 -7.08 5.79 4.22
C ALA A 68 -5.55 5.78 4.27
N ALA A 69 -4.93 4.62 4.13
CA ALA A 69 -3.47 4.48 4.08
C ALA A 69 -2.94 4.56 2.65
N THR A 70 -1.70 5.03 2.52
CA THR A 70 -0.97 5.00 1.26
C THR A 70 -0.02 3.80 1.27
N VAL A 71 -0.07 2.99 0.22
CA VAL A 71 0.83 1.84 0.02
C VAL A 71 1.51 2.03 -1.34
N ASN A 72 2.72 2.56 -1.33
CA ASN A 72 3.46 2.76 -2.58
C ASN A 72 4.33 1.54 -2.84
N VAL A 73 4.12 0.89 -3.98
CA VAL A 73 4.97 -0.22 -4.42
C VAL A 73 6.07 0.34 -5.29
N ALA A 74 7.31 0.04 -4.95
CA ALA A 74 8.48 0.52 -5.67
C ALA A 74 9.49 -0.60 -5.95
N ALA A 75 10.28 -0.44 -7.01
CA ALA A 75 11.33 -1.38 -7.42
C ALA A 75 12.41 -0.67 -8.25
N GLY A 76 13.57 -1.30 -8.40
CA GLY A 76 14.67 -0.87 -9.27
C GLY A 76 14.54 -1.33 -10.73
N ASP A 77 13.39 -1.87 -11.13
CA ASP A 77 13.05 -2.17 -12.52
C ASP A 77 11.54 -1.91 -12.71
N PRO A 78 11.12 -1.08 -13.68
CA PRO A 78 9.70 -0.78 -13.88
C PRO A 78 8.88 -2.03 -14.23
N ALA A 79 9.50 -3.06 -14.82
CA ALA A 79 8.82 -4.32 -15.13
C ALA A 79 8.42 -5.11 -13.88
N TRP A 80 9.05 -4.84 -12.72
CA TRP A 80 8.74 -5.52 -11.45
C TRP A 80 7.64 -4.83 -10.65
N VAL A 81 7.37 -3.55 -10.91
CA VAL A 81 6.38 -2.76 -10.14
C VAL A 81 4.98 -3.33 -10.32
N LEU A 82 4.50 -3.51 -11.57
CA LEU A 82 3.13 -4.01 -11.81
C LEU A 82 2.86 -5.40 -11.24
N PRO A 83 3.73 -6.41 -11.43
CA PRO A 83 3.57 -7.71 -10.77
C PRO A 83 3.48 -7.60 -9.25
N ALA A 84 4.35 -6.80 -8.62
CA ALA A 84 4.33 -6.59 -7.17
C ALA A 84 3.05 -5.88 -6.70
N THR A 85 2.59 -4.86 -7.42
CA THR A 85 1.30 -4.19 -7.13
C THR A 85 0.14 -5.17 -7.24
N ARG A 86 0.13 -6.07 -8.21
CA ARG A 86 -0.93 -7.09 -8.33
C ARG A 86 -0.99 -8.00 -7.10
N LEU A 87 0.17 -8.39 -6.55
CA LEU A 87 0.23 -9.16 -5.31
C LEU A 87 -0.31 -8.37 -4.12
N VAL A 88 0.06 -7.10 -3.99
CA VAL A 88 -0.49 -6.20 -2.96
C VAL A 88 -2.00 -6.09 -3.09
N ARG A 89 -2.52 -5.86 -4.31
CA ARG A 89 -3.96 -5.78 -4.57
C ARG A 89 -4.68 -7.07 -4.19
N ALA A 90 -4.20 -8.22 -4.65
CA ALA A 90 -4.78 -9.51 -4.31
C ALA A 90 -4.76 -9.80 -2.78
N THR A 91 -3.79 -9.24 -2.07
CA THR A 91 -3.62 -9.43 -0.62
C THR A 91 -4.49 -8.50 0.22
N LEU A 92 -4.89 -7.34 -0.32
CA LEU A 92 -5.61 -6.30 0.43
C LEU A 92 -7.07 -6.10 -0.01
N SER A 93 -7.41 -6.33 -1.28
CA SER A 93 -8.74 -6.03 -1.81
C SER A 93 -9.82 -6.88 -1.15
N MET A 94 -10.81 -6.20 -0.56
CA MET A 94 -11.96 -6.79 0.14
C MET A 94 -11.58 -7.72 1.29
N VAL A 95 -10.36 -7.59 1.80
CA VAL A 95 -9.89 -8.37 2.95
C VAL A 95 -10.33 -7.71 4.23
N GLU A 96 -10.86 -8.51 5.15
CA GLU A 96 -11.15 -8.08 6.51
C GLU A 96 -9.83 -7.87 7.28
N LEU A 97 -9.58 -6.62 7.65
CA LEU A 97 -8.37 -6.18 8.34
C LEU A 97 -8.54 -6.23 9.86
N ALA A 98 -9.76 -5.98 10.32
CA ALA A 98 -10.23 -6.05 11.69
C ALA A 98 -11.73 -6.42 11.67
N PRO A 99 -12.33 -6.89 12.79
CA PRO A 99 -13.73 -7.27 12.82
C PRO A 99 -14.66 -6.19 12.23
N GLY A 100 -15.34 -6.51 11.13
CA GLY A 100 -16.25 -5.60 10.43
C GLY A 100 -15.57 -4.45 9.68
N VAL A 101 -14.26 -4.52 9.41
CA VAL A 101 -13.51 -3.52 8.66
C VAL A 101 -12.79 -4.16 7.47
N THR A 102 -13.19 -3.82 6.26
CA THR A 102 -12.56 -4.28 5.02
C THR A 102 -11.72 -3.18 4.38
N LEU A 103 -10.75 -3.57 3.55
CA LEU A 103 -9.98 -2.62 2.74
C LEU A 103 -10.44 -2.62 1.28
N THR A 104 -10.50 -1.43 0.70
CA THR A 104 -10.66 -1.25 -0.75
C THR A 104 -9.62 -0.29 -1.28
N GLU A 105 -9.20 -0.49 -2.53
CA GLU A 105 -8.32 0.45 -3.21
C GLU A 105 -9.15 1.67 -3.66
N VAL A 106 -8.63 2.86 -3.36
CA VAL A 106 -9.16 4.11 -3.88
C VAL A 106 -8.57 4.33 -5.28
N PRO A 107 -9.40 4.41 -6.34
CA PRO A 107 -8.88 4.61 -7.70
C PRO A 107 -8.22 5.99 -7.83
N LEU A 108 -6.89 6.02 -7.91
CA LEU A 108 -6.13 7.26 -8.12
C LEU A 108 -5.81 7.56 -9.59
N GLY A 109 -5.99 6.58 -10.50
CA GLY A 109 -5.57 6.72 -11.90
C GLY A 109 -4.04 6.84 -12.08
N ALA A 110 -3.27 6.41 -11.09
CA ALA A 110 -1.82 6.56 -11.08
C ALA A 110 -1.12 5.70 -12.14
N VAL A 111 0.02 6.20 -12.61
CA VAL A 111 0.93 5.50 -13.52
C VAL A 111 2.26 5.22 -12.83
N ILE A 112 3.00 4.22 -13.33
CA ILE A 112 4.35 3.95 -12.86
C ILE A 112 5.20 5.19 -13.13
N THR A 113 5.78 5.73 -12.06
CA THR A 113 6.52 6.98 -12.08
C THR A 113 7.94 6.72 -11.60
N LYS A 114 8.93 7.34 -12.24
CA LYS A 114 10.32 7.30 -11.77
C LYS A 114 10.44 8.16 -10.51
N ASP A 115 11.07 7.62 -9.48
CA ASP A 115 11.47 8.39 -8.30
C ASP A 115 12.69 9.26 -8.68
N PRO A 116 12.57 10.60 -8.64
CA PRO A 116 13.62 11.49 -9.11
C PRO A 116 14.81 11.58 -8.15
N ASP A 117 14.63 11.29 -6.87
CA ASP A 117 15.55 11.69 -5.79
C ASP A 117 16.27 10.50 -5.14
N THR A 118 16.08 9.29 -5.67
CA THR A 118 16.68 8.06 -5.10
C THR A 118 17.82 7.51 -5.95
N THR A 119 18.91 7.17 -5.26
CA THR A 119 20.02 6.37 -5.80
C THR A 119 20.17 5.11 -4.94
N PRO A 120 20.18 3.90 -5.53
CA PRO A 120 19.95 3.58 -6.95
C PRO A 120 18.53 3.93 -7.42
N LEU A 121 18.37 4.06 -8.74
CA LEU A 121 17.13 4.48 -9.40
C LEU A 121 15.95 3.57 -9.03
N ARG A 122 14.78 4.17 -8.81
CA ARG A 122 13.54 3.44 -8.46
C ARG A 122 12.37 3.93 -9.30
N TRP A 123 11.42 3.03 -9.50
CA TRP A 123 10.11 3.31 -10.08
C TRP A 123 9.07 2.89 -9.07
N PHE A 124 7.98 3.64 -8.99
CA PHE A 124 6.91 3.37 -8.05
C PHE A 124 5.54 3.56 -8.67
N LEU A 125 4.54 2.90 -8.09
CA LEU A 125 3.13 3.12 -8.36
C LEU A 125 2.45 3.49 -7.04
N PRO A 126 1.91 4.72 -6.91
CA PRO A 126 1.20 5.09 -5.71
C PRO A 126 -0.19 4.44 -5.67
N THR A 127 -0.55 3.86 -4.53
CA THR A 127 -1.89 3.33 -4.28
C THR A 127 -2.39 3.82 -2.93
N GLN A 128 -3.70 3.99 -2.82
CA GLN A 128 -4.36 4.39 -1.58
C GLN A 128 -5.46 3.37 -1.23
N TRP A 129 -5.60 3.09 0.06
CA TRP A 129 -6.45 2.02 0.57
C TRP A 129 -7.35 2.56 1.66
N ALA A 130 -8.66 2.50 1.47
CA ALA A 130 -9.66 2.97 2.41
C ALA A 130 -10.23 1.82 3.25
N ALA A 131 -10.39 2.06 4.55
CA ALA A 131 -11.09 1.17 5.45
C ALA A 131 -12.60 1.42 5.42
N LEU A 132 -13.34 0.35 5.16
CA LEU A 132 -14.79 0.34 5.01
C LEU A 132 -15.44 -0.45 6.14
N THR A 133 -16.58 0.03 6.63
CA THR A 133 -17.51 -0.75 7.45
C THR A 133 -18.76 -1.07 6.62
N PRO A 134 -19.40 -2.23 6.85
CA PRO A 134 -20.72 -2.55 6.30
C PRO A 134 -21.78 -1.49 6.64
#